data_AF-A0A9P7CNH7-F1
#
_entry.id   AF-A0A9P7CNH7-F1
#
_cell.length_a   1.000
_cell.length_b   1.000
_cell.length_c   1.000
_cell.angle_alpha   90.00
_cell.angle_beta   90.00
_cell.angle_gamma   90.00
#
_symmetry.space_group_name_H-M   'P 1'
#
loop_
_entity.id
_entity.type
_entity.pdbx_description
1 polymer ?
#
loop_
_entity_poly.entity_id
_entity_poly.type
_entity_poly.pdbx_seq_one_letter_code
_entity_poly.pdbx_strand_id
1 'polypeptide(L)'
;MQINQAHTILIQDKEQADTISPSSYCSVDDEIYYTPPTTPTLEFDYAITIRLTNTNKDIKIGLANEPPYLNVASIKKQLVPYLDPSIQIVKLIHLGNILTDETKLGPSNKPIIGDKGSVIRVKKGGVIQAMTTKLC
;
A
#
# COMPACT_ATOMS: atom_id res chain seq x y z
N MET A 1 -35.08 2.87 46.12
CA MET A 1 -35.47 2.48 44.75
C MET A 1 -34.32 2.91 43.84
N GLN A 2 -33.26 2.13 43.59
CA GLN A 2 -33.18 0.89 42.78
C GLN A 2 -33.87 1.12 41.42
N ILE A 3 -33.19 1.07 40.26
CA ILE A 3 -32.40 -0.05 39.74
C ILE A 3 -31.43 0.38 38.61
N ASN A 4 -30.21 -0.16 38.66
CA ASN A 4 -29.30 -0.34 37.53
C ASN A 4 -29.90 -1.31 36.51
N GLN A 5 -29.71 -1.09 35.20
CA GLN A 5 -29.83 -2.17 34.21
C GLN A 5 -28.68 -2.13 33.20
N ALA A 6 -27.82 -3.13 33.36
CA ALA A 6 -26.80 -3.57 32.43
C ALA A 6 -27.45 -4.28 31.23
N HIS A 7 -26.93 -4.04 30.02
CA HIS A 7 -27.26 -4.87 28.86
C HIS A 7 -26.20 -5.98 28.73
N THR A 8 -26.67 -7.20 28.95
CA THR A 8 -25.96 -8.47 28.86
C THR A 8 -25.84 -8.94 27.41
N ILE A 9 -24.66 -9.47 27.06
CA ILE A 9 -24.35 -10.15 25.81
C ILE A 9 -24.93 -11.57 25.87
N LEU A 10 -25.78 -11.94 24.91
CA LEU A 10 -26.22 -13.33 24.74
C LEU A 10 -25.29 -14.05 23.76
N ILE A 11 -24.57 -15.05 24.27
CA ILE A 11 -23.89 -16.09 23.51
C ILE A 11 -24.92 -17.17 23.22
N GLN A 12 -25.04 -17.62 21.96
CA GLN A 12 -25.80 -18.81 21.61
C GLN A 12 -24.87 -19.81 20.94
N ASP A 13 -24.60 -20.86 21.72
CA ASP A 13 -23.94 -22.11 21.37
C ASP A 13 -24.88 -22.96 20.50
N LYS A 14 -24.37 -23.51 19.39
CA LYS A 14 -24.95 -24.68 18.72
C LYS A 14 -23.83 -25.57 18.19
N GLU A 15 -23.42 -26.44 19.10
CA GLU A 15 -22.83 -27.75 18.88
C GLU A 15 -23.71 -28.62 17.95
N GLN A 16 -23.11 -29.22 16.92
CA GLN A 16 -23.56 -30.52 16.42
C GLN A 16 -22.38 -31.27 15.80
N ALA A 17 -21.95 -32.29 16.53
CA ALA A 17 -20.96 -33.28 16.15
C ALA A 17 -21.57 -34.31 15.20
N ASP A 18 -20.82 -34.73 14.18
CA ASP A 18 -21.05 -36.02 13.56
C ASP A 18 -19.76 -36.62 12.97
N THR A 19 -19.35 -37.70 13.64
CA THR A 19 -18.76 -38.93 13.11
C THR A 19 -17.33 -38.94 12.56
N ILE A 20 -16.47 -39.52 13.39
CA ILE A 20 -15.11 -40.01 13.16
C ILE A 20 -15.17 -41.41 12.53
N SER A 21 -14.37 -41.69 11.50
CA SER A 21 -13.77 -43.02 11.30
C SER A 21 -12.44 -42.94 10.55
N PRO A 22 -11.49 -43.86 10.82
CA PRO A 22 -10.07 -43.56 10.85
C PRO A 22 -9.34 -44.06 9.60
N SER A 23 -8.32 -43.32 9.16
CA SER A 23 -7.37 -43.84 8.17
C SER A 23 -6.00 -43.18 8.33
N SER A 24 -5.13 -43.95 8.99
CA SER A 24 -3.73 -44.16 8.68
C SER A 24 -2.71 -43.04 8.95
N TYR A 25 -1.79 -43.40 9.84
CA TYR A 25 -0.46 -42.84 10.10
C TYR A 25 0.28 -42.35 8.85
N CYS A 26 0.91 -41.18 8.95
CA CYS A 26 2.34 -40.97 8.70
C CYS A 26 2.78 -39.66 9.39
N SER A 27 3.59 -39.77 10.43
CA SER A 27 4.37 -38.65 10.96
C SER A 27 5.38 -38.20 9.91
N VAL A 28 5.47 -36.89 9.66
CA VAL A 28 6.63 -36.24 9.04
C VAL A 28 6.84 -34.87 9.68
N ASP A 29 8.11 -34.52 9.73
CA ASP A 29 8.80 -33.71 10.70
C ASP A 29 8.46 -32.21 10.78
N ASP A 30 8.90 -31.66 11.91
CA ASP A 30 8.98 -30.27 12.33
C ASP A 30 9.65 -29.38 11.26
N GLU A 31 8.87 -28.75 10.38
CA GLU A 31 9.30 -27.56 9.64
C GLU A 31 8.39 -26.38 9.99
N ILE A 32 8.90 -25.55 10.90
CA ILE A 32 8.34 -24.24 11.22
C ILE A 32 8.46 -23.37 9.96
N TYR A 33 7.45 -23.42 9.09
CA TYR A 33 7.31 -22.45 8.01
C TYR A 33 7.09 -21.08 8.66
N TYR A 34 8.15 -20.27 8.70
CA TYR A 34 8.02 -18.83 8.86
C TYR A 34 7.24 -18.32 7.64
N THR A 35 5.91 -18.31 7.72
CA THR A 35 5.12 -17.43 6.86
C THR A 35 5.48 -16.01 7.28
N PRO A 36 6.15 -15.21 6.42
CA PRO A 36 6.38 -13.81 6.75
C PRO A 36 5.02 -13.17 7.03
N PRO A 37 4.91 -12.28 8.02
CA PRO A 37 3.63 -11.66 8.36
C PRO A 37 3.05 -11.04 7.08
N THR A 38 1.90 -11.57 6.65
CA THR A 38 1.16 -11.05 5.51
C THR A 38 0.84 -9.60 5.80
N THR A 39 1.67 -8.71 5.25
CA THR A 39 1.44 -7.28 5.30
C THR A 39 0.08 -7.05 4.62
N PRO A 40 -0.87 -6.34 5.24
CA PRO A 40 -2.16 -6.08 4.63
C PRO A 40 -1.92 -5.43 3.28
N THR A 41 -2.15 -6.19 2.22
CA THR A 41 -2.02 -5.70 0.86
C THR A 41 -3.27 -4.86 0.64
N LEU A 42 -3.16 -3.55 0.88
CA LEU A 42 -4.14 -2.60 0.38
C LEU A 42 -4.20 -2.82 -1.14
N GLU A 43 -5.26 -3.48 -1.61
CA GLU A 43 -5.47 -3.71 -3.04
C GLU A 43 -5.75 -2.36 -3.69
N PHE A 44 -4.70 -1.74 -4.19
CA PHE A 44 -4.84 -0.57 -5.03
C PHE A 44 -5.20 -1.04 -6.44
N ASP A 45 -6.45 -0.83 -6.85
CA ASP A 45 -6.94 -1.14 -8.22
C ASP A 45 -6.01 -0.59 -9.30
N TYR A 46 -5.35 0.54 -9.02
CA TYR A 46 -4.35 1.16 -9.88
C TYR A 46 -3.06 1.50 -9.12
N ALA A 47 -2.22 0.48 -8.89
CA ALA A 47 -0.90 0.67 -8.29
C ALA A 47 0.15 1.14 -9.32
N ILE A 48 1.01 2.07 -8.88
CA ILE A 48 2.29 2.41 -9.51
C ILE A 48 3.44 2.07 -8.57
N THR A 49 4.65 2.01 -9.11
CA THR A 49 5.86 1.72 -8.35
C THR A 49 6.73 2.96 -8.26
N ILE A 50 7.12 3.34 -7.04
CA ILE A 50 8.17 4.33 -6.79
C ILE A 50 9.46 3.59 -6.48
N ARG A 51 10.49 3.78 -7.31
CA ARG A 51 11.80 3.19 -7.11
C ARG A 51 12.74 4.16 -6.43
N LEU A 52 13.19 3.84 -5.22
CA LEU A 52 14.24 4.59 -4.54
C LEU A 52 15.58 4.27 -5.21
N THR A 53 16.15 5.22 -5.94
CA THR A 53 17.34 4.97 -6.78
C THR A 53 18.57 4.57 -5.95
N ASN A 54 18.70 5.08 -4.72
CA ASN A 54 19.88 4.83 -3.89
C ASN A 54 19.87 3.44 -3.25
N THR A 55 18.68 2.87 -2.99
CA THR A 55 18.53 1.59 -2.28
C THR A 55 17.98 0.48 -3.17
N ASN A 56 17.62 0.78 -4.43
CA ASN A 56 16.90 -0.11 -5.34
C ASN A 56 15.62 -0.71 -4.71
N LYS A 57 15.03 -0.02 -3.73
CA LYS A 57 13.79 -0.44 -3.09
C LYS A 57 12.60 0.09 -3.88
N ASP A 58 11.68 -0.80 -4.20
CA ASP A 58 10.42 -0.48 -4.87
C ASP A 58 9.29 -0.35 -3.83
N ILE A 59 8.54 0.75 -3.91
CA ILE A 59 7.41 1.07 -3.03
C ILE A 59 6.16 1.20 -3.89
N LYS A 60 5.11 0.44 -3.59
CA LYS A 60 3.85 0.52 -4.32
C LYS A 60 2.97 1.63 -3.75
N ILE A 61 2.43 2.46 -4.63
CA ILE A 61 1.48 3.53 -4.28
C ILE A 61 0.26 3.40 -5.18
N GLY A 62 -0.93 3.46 -4.57
CA GLY A 62 -2.18 3.52 -5.32
C GLY A 62 -2.46 4.92 -5.87
N LEU A 63 -2.90 4.98 -7.12
CA LEU A 63 -3.47 6.19 -7.71
C LEU A 63 -4.99 6.13 -7.64
N ALA A 64 -5.60 7.28 -7.34
CA ALA A 64 -7.05 7.45 -7.45
C ALA A 64 -7.47 7.41 -8.93
N ASN A 65 -8.54 6.68 -9.23
CA ASN A 65 -9.09 6.61 -10.59
C ASN A 65 -9.82 7.90 -11.00
N GLU A 66 -10.25 8.69 -10.03
CA GLU A 66 -10.99 9.94 -10.19
C GLU A 66 -10.34 11.06 -9.36
N PRO A 67 -10.58 12.34 -9.69
CA PRO A 67 -10.13 13.46 -8.86
C PRO A 67 -10.71 13.38 -7.42
N PRO A 68 -9.99 13.85 -6.40
CA PRO A 68 -8.72 14.56 -6.48
C PRO A 68 -7.52 13.61 -6.69
N TYR A 69 -6.73 13.88 -7.73
CA TYR A 69 -5.50 13.14 -8.00
C TYR A 69 -4.42 13.44 -6.98
N LEU A 70 -3.60 12.43 -6.68
CA LEU A 70 -2.50 12.56 -5.73
C LEU A 70 -1.38 13.42 -6.33
N ASN A 71 -0.91 14.42 -5.58
CA ASN A 71 0.22 15.24 -5.99
C ASN A 71 1.56 14.67 -5.50
N VAL A 72 2.64 15.10 -6.13
CA VAL A 72 4.01 14.68 -5.78
C VAL A 72 4.35 14.99 -4.33
N ALA A 73 3.90 16.13 -3.78
CA ALA A 73 4.10 16.44 -2.36
C ALA A 73 3.51 15.39 -1.42
N SER A 74 2.30 14.91 -1.71
CA SER A 74 1.63 13.86 -0.92
C SER A 74 2.32 12.51 -1.08
N ILE A 75 2.82 12.20 -2.28
CA ILE A 75 3.63 11.01 -2.52
C ILE A 75 4.90 11.07 -1.68
N LYS A 76 5.62 12.19 -1.69
CA LYS A 76 6.83 12.36 -0.87
C LYS A 76 6.56 12.10 0.61
N LYS A 77 5.43 12.59 1.15
CA LYS A 77 4.99 12.29 2.53
C LYS A 77 4.78 10.80 2.78
N GLN A 78 4.17 10.07 1.83
CA GLN A 78 4.01 8.62 1.92
C GLN A 78 5.34 7.86 1.82
N LEU A 79 6.37 8.46 1.20
CA LEU A 79 7.70 7.86 1.12
C LEU A 79 8.50 8.01 2.41
N VAL A 80 8.25 9.04 3.24
CA VAL A 80 9.01 9.32 4.48
C VAL A 80 9.29 8.09 5.35
N PRO A 81 8.32 7.20 5.63
CA PRO A 81 8.56 6.00 6.45
C PRO A 81 9.57 5.01 5.85
N TYR A 82 9.83 5.10 4.55
CA TYR A 82 10.75 4.22 3.82
C TYR A 82 12.11 4.85 3.56
N LEU A 83 12.31 6.12 3.95
CA LEU A 83 13.54 6.87 3.76
C LEU A 83 14.41 6.82 5.01
N ASP A 84 15.72 6.88 4.81
CA ASP A 84 16.68 7.09 5.89
C ASP A 84 16.46 8.49 6.49
N PRO A 85 16.45 8.66 7.83
CA PRO A 85 16.25 9.95 8.50
C PRO A 85 17.23 11.05 8.05
N SER A 86 18.39 10.66 7.52
CA SER A 86 19.42 11.56 6.99
C SER A 86 19.07 12.16 5.62
N ILE A 87 18.02 11.65 4.96
CA ILE A 87 17.57 12.12 3.64
C ILE A 87 16.73 13.38 3.83
N GLN A 88 17.18 14.48 3.22
CA GLN A 88 16.49 15.77 3.30
C GLN A 88 15.76 16.13 2.01
N ILE A 89 16.24 15.63 0.86
CA ILE A 89 15.68 15.99 -0.45
C ILE A 89 15.26 14.73 -1.19
N VAL A 90 14.03 14.73 -1.69
CA VAL A 90 13.47 13.70 -2.58
C VAL A 90 13.02 14.36 -3.87
N LYS A 91 13.54 13.91 -5.01
CA LYS A 91 13.11 14.33 -6.35
C LYS A 91 12.46 13.16 -7.05
N LEU A 92 11.21 13.32 -7.47
CA LEU A 92 10.53 12.32 -8.30
C LEU A 92 10.81 12.60 -9.77
N ILE A 93 11.15 11.56 -10.52
CA ILE A 93 11.51 11.62 -11.93
C ILE A 93 10.65 10.61 -12.68
N HIS A 94 9.96 11.09 -13.71
CA HIS A 94 9.15 10.26 -14.60
C HIS A 94 9.56 10.53 -16.06
N LEU A 95 10.00 9.49 -16.76
CA LEU A 95 10.46 9.56 -18.16
C LEU A 95 11.50 10.68 -18.40
N GLY A 96 12.47 10.82 -17.49
CA GLY A 96 13.53 11.83 -17.57
C GLY A 96 13.16 13.23 -17.07
N ASN A 97 11.89 13.47 -16.74
CA ASN A 97 11.43 14.77 -16.24
C ASN A 97 11.35 14.79 -14.71
N ILE A 98 11.95 15.81 -14.08
CA ILE A 98 11.79 16.07 -12.65
C ILE A 98 10.40 16.63 -12.41
N LEU A 99 9.64 16.00 -11.52
CA LEU A 99 8.28 16.40 -11.19
C LEU A 99 8.28 17.45 -10.07
N THR A 100 7.46 18.48 -10.22
CA THR A 100 7.24 19.49 -9.19
C THR A 100 6.25 18.98 -8.15
N ASP A 101 6.26 19.58 -6.96
CA ASP A 101 5.40 19.17 -5.84
C ASP A 101 3.89 19.29 -6.12
N GLU A 102 3.53 20.22 -7.00
CA GLU A 102 2.15 20.46 -7.46
C GLU A 102 1.71 19.49 -8.56
N THR A 103 2.66 18.81 -9.22
CA THR A 103 2.36 17.85 -10.28
C THR A 103 1.48 16.74 -9.72
N LYS A 104 0.37 16.47 -10.38
CA LYS A 104 -0.59 15.43 -10.03
C LYS A 104 -0.33 14.16 -10.84
N LEU A 105 -0.56 13.01 -10.24
CA LEU A 105 -0.47 11.72 -10.91
C LEU A 105 -1.85 11.10 -11.06
N GLY A 106 -2.21 10.77 -12.30
CA GLY A 106 -3.45 10.08 -12.64
C GLY A 106 -3.19 8.82 -13.45
N PRO A 107 -4.16 7.90 -13.51
CA PRO A 107 -4.04 6.69 -14.31
C PRO A 107 -4.11 7.01 -15.81
N SER A 108 -3.35 6.27 -16.62
CA SER A 108 -3.31 6.49 -18.07
C SER A 108 -4.51 5.92 -18.84
N ASN A 109 -5.28 5.01 -18.22
CA ASN A 109 -6.41 4.31 -18.85
C ASN A 109 -7.74 5.08 -18.77
N LYS A 110 -7.73 6.25 -18.13
CA LYS A 110 -8.90 7.12 -18.02
C LYS A 110 -8.59 8.51 -18.59
N PRO A 111 -9.58 9.20 -19.17
CA PRO A 111 -9.41 10.61 -19.51
C PRO A 111 -9.16 11.43 -18.24
N ILE A 112 -8.27 12.41 -18.31
CA ILE A 112 -8.05 13.35 -17.21
C ILE A 112 -9.30 14.22 -17.09
N ILE A 113 -9.92 14.19 -15.92
CA ILE A 113 -11.06 15.05 -15.58
C ILE A 113 -10.49 16.26 -14.81
N GLY A 114 -10.61 17.46 -15.37
CA GLY A 114 -10.10 18.71 -14.79
C GLY A 114 -8.95 19.35 -15.58
N ASP A 115 -8.14 20.15 -14.91
CA ASP A 115 -7.03 20.89 -15.52
C ASP A 115 -5.92 19.93 -16.01
N LYS A 116 -5.79 19.85 -17.33
CA LYS A 116 -4.88 18.92 -18.03
C LYS A 116 -3.42 19.34 -17.91
N GLY A 117 -3.12 20.60 -17.60
CA GLY A 117 -1.76 21.13 -17.61
C GLY A 117 -0.85 20.59 -16.49
N SER A 118 -1.44 20.10 -15.39
CA SER A 118 -0.71 19.72 -14.17
C SER A 118 -0.77 18.23 -13.83
N VAL A 119 -1.46 17.41 -14.64
CA VAL A 119 -1.66 15.98 -14.37
C VAL A 119 -0.84 15.12 -15.33
N ILE A 120 0.10 14.37 -14.79
CA ILE A 120 0.87 13.35 -15.51
C ILE A 120 0.13 12.02 -15.43
N ARG A 121 -0.05 11.41 -16.60
CA ARG A 121 -0.63 10.08 -16.73
C ARG A 121 0.43 9.00 -16.61
N VAL A 122 0.23 8.07 -15.69
CA VAL A 122 1.13 6.95 -15.43
C VAL A 122 0.39 5.65 -15.71
N LYS A 123 1.05 4.71 -16.39
CA LYS A 123 0.49 3.37 -16.66
C LYS A 123 0.40 2.55 -15.38
N LYS A 124 -0.53 1.59 -15.32
CA LYS A 124 -0.62 0.62 -14.22
C LYS A 124 0.68 -0.17 -14.15
N GLY A 125 1.26 -0.26 -12.95
CA GLY A 125 2.59 -0.86 -12.74
C GLY A 125 3.76 -0.02 -13.26
N GLY A 126 3.50 1.19 -13.77
CA GLY A 126 4.53 2.13 -14.20
C GLY A 126 5.47 2.51 -13.07
N VAL A 127 6.71 2.88 -13.42
CA VAL A 127 7.77 3.20 -12.47
C VAL A 127 8.05 4.70 -12.48
N ILE A 128 8.11 5.30 -11.29
CA ILE A 128 8.63 6.64 -11.05
C ILE A 128 9.89 6.50 -10.22
N GLN A 129 10.96 7.15 -10.64
CA GLN A 129 12.22 7.13 -9.91
C GLN A 129 12.17 8.18 -8.80
N ALA A 130 12.69 7.84 -7.62
CA ALA A 130 12.85 8.72 -6.50
C ALA A 130 14.34 8.85 -6.19
N MET A 131 14.93 9.96 -6.62
CA MET A 131 16.29 10.32 -6.25
C MET A 131 16.26 10.95 -4.86
N THR A 132 17.13 10.47 -3.98
CA THR A 132 17.19 10.93 -2.60
C THR A 132 18.59 11.49 -2.32
N THR A 133 18.66 12.59 -1.59
CA THR A 133 19.93 13.28 -1.30
C THR A 133 20.04 13.55 0.19
N LYS A 134 21.19 13.18 0.76
CA LYS A 134 21.62 13.56 2.11
C LYS A 134 22.32 14.93 1.99
N LEU A 135 21.99 15.86 2.87
CA LEU A 135 22.80 17.06 3.06
C LEU A 135 23.90 16.67 4.06
N CYS A 136 25.14 16.69 3.58
CA CYS A 136 26.34 16.42 4.39
C CYS A 136 26.68 17.61 5.27
#